data_AF-A0A9D1S5R0-F1
#
_entry.id   AF-A0A9D1S5R0-F1
#
_cell.length_a   1.000
_cell.length_b   1.000
_cell.length_c   1.000
_cell.angle_alpha   90.00
_cell.angle_beta   90.00
_cell.angle_gamma   90.00
#
_symmetry.space_group_name_H-M   'P 1'
#
loop_
_entity.id
_entity.type
_entity.pdbx_description
1 polymer ?
#
loop_
_entity_poly.entity_id
_entity_poly.type
_entity_poly.pdbx_seq_one_letter_code
_entity_poly.pdbx_strand_id
1 'polypeptide(L)'
;MKSEILSILKAADGFVSGEKISETLHVSRAAVWKGITKLRSEGYRITSVTNRGYLLEQTPDVVTEAELADGLETVCIGKTIHFEEETDSTNNLAKRHADMPDGTLFIAERQTAGKGRRGNGWASPKGTGIWMSLLLKPDLPPERVCEITLVAGLAVCNGLNRFLDGAPAMIKWPNDIVVGGRKICGILTELSAQIEAVEYVVTGIGINVNMEHFDDALSEKATSLYIETGSAHPRAAIVQAVLLEFETLYEKFLQGGFEAIRTDYKAACVTLHKEVKIIKKGETLLAEATDIAPDGALVIQRDGQLETVQSGEVSVRGIYGYV
;
A
#
# COMPACT_ATOMS: atom_id res chain seq x y z
N MET A 1 -14.00 -12.67 15.51
CA MET A 1 -13.74 -13.03 16.92
C MET A 1 -12.39 -12.51 17.44
N LYS A 2 -11.23 -12.89 16.87
CA LYS A 2 -9.92 -12.40 17.37
C LYS A 2 -9.78 -10.87 17.26
N SER A 3 -10.15 -10.31 16.11
CA SER A 3 -10.24 -8.87 15.83
C SER A 3 -11.12 -8.16 16.85
N GLU A 4 -12.34 -8.64 17.05
CA GLU A 4 -13.30 -8.03 17.98
C GLU A 4 -12.82 -8.05 19.44
N ILE A 5 -12.14 -9.12 19.88
CA ILE A 5 -11.50 -9.17 21.21
C ILE A 5 -10.43 -8.10 21.33
N LEU A 6 -9.57 -7.96 20.31
CA LEU A 6 -8.50 -6.96 20.30
C LEU A 6 -9.06 -5.53 20.36
N SER A 7 -10.10 -5.23 19.57
CA SER A 7 -10.78 -3.93 19.59
C SER A 7 -11.36 -3.60 20.97
N ILE A 8 -11.98 -4.58 21.65
CA ILE A 8 -12.48 -4.39 23.03
C ILE A 8 -11.33 -4.05 24.00
N LEU A 9 -10.18 -4.73 23.87
CA LEU A 9 -9.04 -4.49 24.74
C LEU A 9 -8.37 -3.14 24.50
N LYS A 10 -8.26 -2.71 23.24
CA LYS A 10 -7.69 -1.39 22.87
C LYS A 10 -8.60 -0.22 23.27
N ALA A 11 -9.91 -0.41 23.20
CA ALA A 11 -10.88 0.62 23.59
C ALA A 11 -11.05 0.76 25.12
N ALA A 12 -10.51 -0.18 25.91
CA ALA A 12 -10.68 -0.19 27.35
C ALA A 12 -9.58 0.60 28.06
N ASP A 13 -9.98 1.48 28.99
CA ASP A 13 -9.07 2.08 29.96
C ASP A 13 -8.86 1.12 31.14
N GLY A 14 -7.98 0.14 30.93
CA GLY A 14 -7.60 -0.84 31.95
C GLY A 14 -8.12 -2.26 31.73
N PHE A 15 -8.41 -2.96 32.82
CA PHE A 15 -8.78 -4.38 32.78
C PHE A 15 -10.21 -4.60 32.26
N VAL A 16 -10.37 -5.59 31.37
CA VAL A 16 -11.68 -6.07 30.90
C VAL A 16 -11.91 -7.51 31.38
N SER A 17 -13.01 -7.75 32.09
CA SER A 17 -13.34 -9.10 32.55
C SER A 17 -13.63 -10.04 31.38
N GLY A 18 -13.20 -11.30 31.47
CA GLY A 18 -13.51 -12.30 30.44
C GLY A 18 -15.01 -12.57 30.29
N GLU A 19 -15.79 -12.30 31.34
CA GLU A 19 -17.25 -12.33 31.31
C GLU A 19 -17.82 -11.18 30.47
N LYS A 20 -17.35 -9.95 30.68
CA LYS A 20 -17.77 -8.80 29.86
C LYS A 20 -17.47 -9.03 28.38
N ILE A 21 -16.28 -9.57 28.04
CA ILE A 21 -15.95 -9.89 26.64
C ILE A 21 -16.87 -10.98 26.09
N SER A 22 -17.13 -12.02 26.88
CA SER A 22 -18.00 -13.15 26.53
C SER A 22 -19.44 -12.71 26.26
N GLU A 23 -19.99 -11.83 27.11
CA GLU A 23 -21.32 -11.22 26.96
C GLU A 23 -21.38 -10.30 25.74
N THR A 24 -20.40 -9.40 25.59
CA THR A 24 -20.34 -8.43 24.47
C THR A 24 -20.31 -9.13 23.12
N LEU A 25 -19.56 -10.23 23.00
CA LEU A 25 -19.38 -10.95 21.74
C LEU A 25 -20.33 -12.15 21.58
N HIS A 26 -21.21 -12.41 22.56
CA HIS A 26 -22.10 -13.57 22.58
C HIS A 26 -21.38 -14.92 22.36
N VAL A 27 -20.19 -15.09 22.95
CA VAL A 27 -19.37 -16.32 22.87
C VAL A 27 -19.06 -16.87 24.26
N SER A 28 -18.56 -18.11 24.36
CA SER A 28 -18.16 -18.68 25.65
C SER A 28 -16.86 -18.06 26.20
N ARG A 29 -16.68 -18.06 27.52
CA ARG A 29 -15.41 -17.65 28.17
C ARG A 29 -14.21 -18.47 27.70
N ALA A 30 -14.41 -19.74 27.32
CA ALA A 30 -13.37 -20.58 26.74
C ALA A 30 -12.93 -20.10 25.35
N ALA A 31 -13.87 -19.62 24.53
CA ALA A 31 -13.56 -19.00 23.24
C ALA A 31 -12.77 -17.70 23.41
N VAL A 32 -13.14 -16.86 24.37
CA VAL A 32 -12.37 -15.65 24.75
C VAL A 32 -10.94 -16.02 25.14
N TRP A 33 -10.77 -17.00 26.04
CA TRP A 33 -9.45 -17.45 26.47
C TRP A 33 -8.60 -17.95 25.28
N LYS A 34 -9.18 -18.73 24.36
CA LYS A 34 -8.50 -19.18 23.14
C LYS A 34 -8.06 -18.00 22.26
N GLY A 35 -8.92 -16.99 22.12
CA GLY A 35 -8.61 -15.75 21.40
C GLY A 35 -7.44 -14.98 22.01
N ILE A 36 -7.45 -14.78 23.34
CA ILE A 36 -6.36 -14.13 24.08
C ILE A 36 -5.04 -14.90 23.94
N THR A 37 -5.07 -16.23 24.06
CA THR A 37 -3.88 -17.07 23.89
C THR A 37 -3.29 -16.92 22.48
N LYS A 38 -4.14 -16.81 21.46
CA LYS A 38 -3.69 -16.57 20.08
C LYS A 38 -3.06 -15.19 19.92
N LEU A 39 -3.67 -14.13 20.45
CA LEU A 39 -3.08 -12.78 20.46
C LEU A 39 -1.71 -12.79 21.15
N ARG A 40 -1.56 -13.44 22.30
CA ARG A 40 -0.24 -13.57 22.95
C ARG A 40 0.81 -14.24 22.06
N SER A 41 0.43 -15.30 21.33
CA SER A 41 1.33 -15.98 20.40
C SER A 41 1.75 -15.11 19.20
N GLU A 42 1.00 -14.05 18.91
CA GLU A 42 1.27 -13.07 17.85
C GLU A 42 2.06 -11.86 18.39
N GLY A 43 2.46 -11.87 19.67
CA GLY A 43 3.33 -10.85 20.27
C GLY A 43 2.61 -9.80 21.11
N TYR A 44 1.27 -9.85 21.23
CA TYR A 44 0.53 -8.93 22.10
C TYR A 44 0.81 -9.19 23.57
N ARG A 45 1.23 -8.14 24.29
CA ARG A 45 1.49 -8.25 25.72
C ARG A 45 0.19 -8.05 26.48
N ILE A 46 -0.46 -9.16 26.82
CA ILE A 46 -1.73 -9.17 27.56
C ILE A 46 -1.51 -9.76 28.94
N THR A 47 -1.74 -8.98 29.99
CA THR A 47 -1.71 -9.45 31.38
C THR A 47 -3.06 -9.99 31.80
N SER A 48 -3.08 -11.10 32.53
CA SER A 48 -4.30 -11.69 33.12
C SER A 48 -4.22 -11.65 34.64
N VAL A 49 -5.25 -11.13 35.29
CA VAL A 49 -5.37 -11.11 36.75
C VAL A 49 -6.70 -11.74 37.17
N THR A 50 -6.63 -12.70 38.09
CA THR A 50 -7.80 -13.36 38.68
C THR A 50 -8.77 -12.30 39.24
N ASN A 51 -10.07 -12.45 38.97
CA ASN A 51 -11.13 -11.50 39.36
C ASN A 51 -11.05 -10.08 38.78
N ARG A 52 -10.10 -9.78 37.87
CA ARG A 52 -10.04 -8.51 37.13
C ARG A 52 -10.16 -8.68 35.61
N GLY A 53 -9.62 -9.77 35.06
CA GLY A 53 -9.68 -10.07 33.63
C GLY A 53 -8.36 -9.83 32.91
N TYR A 54 -8.46 -9.23 31.72
CA TYR A 54 -7.35 -9.03 30.78
C TYR A 54 -7.01 -7.55 30.61
N LEU A 55 -5.73 -7.22 30.54
CA LEU A 55 -5.21 -5.88 30.24
C LEU A 55 -4.23 -5.97 29.07
N LEU A 56 -4.44 -5.16 28.03
CA LEU A 56 -3.48 -5.01 26.94
C LEU A 56 -2.42 -3.96 27.34
N GLU A 57 -1.18 -4.39 27.53
CA GLU A 57 -0.07 -3.54 27.96
C GLU A 57 0.69 -2.95 26.77
N GLN A 58 0.82 -3.71 25.68
CA GLN A 58 1.60 -3.33 24.52
C GLN A 58 1.12 -4.07 23.27
N THR A 59 1.08 -3.36 22.15
CA THR A 59 0.81 -3.90 20.81
C THR A 59 2.13 -4.08 20.05
N PRO A 60 2.35 -5.22 19.37
CA PRO A 60 3.51 -5.42 18.53
C PRO A 60 3.31 -4.75 17.15
N ASP A 61 4.40 -4.46 16.44
CA ASP A 61 4.32 -4.03 15.03
C ASP A 61 4.08 -5.25 14.12
N VAL A 62 2.81 -5.64 13.97
CA VAL A 62 2.37 -6.76 13.14
C VAL A 62 1.30 -6.32 12.15
N VAL A 63 1.21 -7.01 11.02
CA VAL A 63 0.18 -6.74 9.98
C VAL A 63 -0.84 -7.87 9.86
N THR A 64 -1.21 -8.48 10.99
CA THR A 64 -2.22 -9.55 10.99
C THR A 64 -3.61 -9.01 10.67
N GLU A 65 -4.51 -9.88 10.20
CA GLU A 65 -5.92 -9.53 9.94
C GLU A 65 -6.59 -8.80 11.11
N ALA A 66 -6.32 -9.21 12.35
CA ALA A 66 -6.94 -8.59 13.51
C ALA A 66 -6.39 -7.19 13.81
N GLU A 67 -5.09 -6.97 13.62
CA GLU A 67 -4.49 -5.65 13.81
C GLU A 67 -4.97 -4.69 12.72
N LEU A 68 -5.02 -5.15 11.48
CA LEU A 68 -5.42 -4.31 10.35
C LEU A 68 -6.90 -3.98 10.36
N ALA A 69 -7.77 -4.93 10.73
CA ALA A 69 -9.21 -4.68 10.82
C ALA A 69 -9.59 -3.71 11.96
N ASP A 70 -8.76 -3.64 13.01
CA ASP A 70 -9.00 -2.77 14.16
C ASP A 70 -8.72 -1.31 13.83
N GLY A 71 -9.77 -0.50 13.66
CA GLY A 71 -9.66 0.92 13.27
C GLY A 71 -9.66 1.15 11.75
N LEU A 72 -9.97 0.13 10.95
CA LEU A 72 -10.13 0.29 9.51
C LEU A 72 -11.47 0.95 9.16
N GLU A 73 -11.41 2.21 8.74
CA GLU A 73 -12.58 3.06 8.46
C GLU A 73 -13.15 2.96 7.04
N THR A 74 -12.55 2.14 6.18
CA THR A 74 -13.06 1.90 4.82
C THR A 74 -14.48 1.31 4.84
N VAL A 75 -15.16 1.29 3.70
CA VAL A 75 -16.48 0.69 3.50
C VAL A 75 -16.37 -0.65 2.79
N CYS A 76 -15.57 -0.74 1.73
CA CYS A 76 -15.41 -1.92 0.88
C CYS A 76 -13.96 -2.43 0.81
N ILE A 77 -12.97 -1.54 0.67
CA ILE A 77 -11.56 -1.91 0.51
C ILE A 77 -11.00 -2.48 1.82
N GLY A 78 -10.35 -3.64 1.75
CA GLY A 78 -9.73 -4.29 2.91
C GLY A 78 -10.72 -4.85 3.94
N LYS A 79 -12.03 -4.95 3.61
CA LYS A 79 -13.00 -5.64 4.49
C LYS A 79 -12.80 -7.14 4.54
N THR A 80 -12.22 -7.69 3.49
CA THR A 80 -11.65 -9.03 3.50
C THR A 80 -10.14 -8.89 3.47
N ILE A 81 -9.46 -9.48 4.45
CA ILE A 81 -8.00 -9.45 4.57
C ILE A 81 -7.51 -10.90 4.57
N HIS A 82 -6.54 -11.19 3.70
CA HIS A 82 -5.83 -12.46 3.67
C HIS A 82 -4.38 -12.21 4.07
N PHE A 83 -4.00 -12.68 5.26
CA PHE A 83 -2.66 -12.53 5.80
C PHE A 83 -1.84 -13.83 5.63
N GLU A 84 -0.60 -13.70 5.17
CA GLU A 84 0.39 -14.80 5.17
C GLU A 84 1.66 -14.40 5.93
N GLU A 85 2.22 -15.32 6.70
CA GLU A 85 3.51 -15.08 7.34
C GLU A 85 4.65 -14.98 6.30
N GLU A 86 4.60 -15.82 5.27
CA GLU A 86 5.56 -15.81 4.16
C GLU A 86 4.87 -16.26 2.88
N THR A 87 5.14 -15.58 1.76
CA THR A 87 4.62 -15.94 0.44
C THR A 87 5.68 -15.75 -0.64
N ASP A 88 5.43 -16.24 -1.86
CA ASP A 88 6.27 -15.94 -3.02
C ASP A 88 6.13 -14.45 -3.40
N SER A 89 4.90 -14.01 -3.66
CA SER A 89 4.54 -12.62 -3.83
C SER A 89 3.07 -12.41 -3.50
N THR A 90 2.71 -11.29 -2.85
CA THR A 90 1.31 -10.93 -2.60
C THR A 90 0.51 -10.75 -3.89
N ASN A 91 1.15 -10.34 -4.99
CA ASN A 91 0.48 -10.29 -6.30
C ASN A 91 0.11 -11.69 -6.80
N ASN A 92 1.02 -12.66 -6.67
CA ASN A 92 0.72 -14.04 -7.06
C ASN A 92 -0.32 -14.66 -6.13
N LEU A 93 -0.27 -14.35 -4.83
CA LEU A 93 -1.25 -14.76 -3.85
C LEU A 93 -2.65 -14.25 -4.24
N ALA A 94 -2.79 -12.95 -4.52
CA ALA A 94 -4.05 -12.37 -4.97
C ALA A 94 -4.59 -13.03 -6.25
N LYS A 95 -3.71 -13.32 -7.22
CA LYS A 95 -4.09 -14.03 -8.46
C LYS A 95 -4.59 -15.45 -8.22
N ARG A 96 -3.97 -16.18 -7.27
CA ARG A 96 -4.41 -17.54 -6.90
C ARG A 96 -5.78 -17.55 -6.20
N HIS A 97 -6.17 -16.42 -5.63
CA HIS A 97 -7.41 -16.22 -4.89
C HIS A 97 -8.30 -15.15 -5.56
N ALA A 98 -8.27 -15.08 -6.90
CA ALA A 98 -9.03 -14.08 -7.66
C ALA A 98 -10.57 -14.27 -7.55
N ASP A 99 -11.02 -15.42 -7.05
CA ASP A 99 -12.42 -15.70 -6.70
C ASP A 99 -12.90 -14.92 -5.46
N MET A 100 -11.99 -14.39 -4.64
CA MET A 100 -12.34 -13.58 -3.46
C MET A 100 -13.09 -12.29 -3.82
N PRO A 101 -13.81 -11.68 -2.86
CA PRO A 101 -14.56 -10.45 -3.10
C PRO A 101 -13.69 -9.31 -3.63
N ASP A 102 -14.32 -8.39 -4.38
CA ASP A 102 -13.71 -7.13 -4.77
C ASP A 102 -13.23 -6.34 -3.52
N GLY A 103 -12.10 -5.67 -3.65
CA GLY A 103 -11.47 -4.91 -2.56
C GLY A 103 -10.70 -5.76 -1.55
N THR A 104 -10.52 -7.07 -1.77
CA THR A 104 -9.76 -7.93 -0.84
C THR A 104 -8.30 -7.48 -0.74
N LEU A 105 -7.80 -7.33 0.49
CA LEU A 105 -6.41 -7.04 0.81
C LEU A 105 -5.63 -8.34 1.03
N PHE A 106 -4.58 -8.55 0.25
CA PHE A 106 -3.57 -9.58 0.49
C PHE A 106 -2.35 -8.93 1.09
N ILE A 107 -1.84 -9.44 2.20
CA ILE A 107 -0.65 -8.88 2.86
C ILE A 107 0.21 -9.99 3.44
N ALA A 108 1.53 -9.81 3.42
CA ALA A 108 2.45 -10.75 4.03
C ALA A 108 3.53 -10.06 4.86
N GLU A 109 4.04 -10.76 5.87
CA GLU A 109 5.23 -10.29 6.60
C GLU A 109 6.48 -10.35 5.71
N ARG A 110 6.61 -11.38 4.85
CA ARG A 110 7.77 -11.57 3.97
C ARG A 110 7.36 -12.06 2.58
N GLN A 111 8.07 -11.58 1.56
CA GLN A 111 8.04 -12.18 0.21
C GLN A 111 9.39 -12.81 -0.13
N THR A 112 9.38 -14.03 -0.67
CA THR A 112 10.59 -14.73 -1.11
C THR A 112 10.94 -14.44 -2.57
N ALA A 113 9.96 -14.00 -3.36
CA ALA A 113 10.09 -13.65 -4.78
C ALA A 113 9.26 -12.39 -5.11
N GLY A 114 9.38 -11.35 -4.26
CA GLY A 114 8.71 -10.07 -4.46
C GLY A 114 9.01 -9.47 -5.84
N LYS A 115 7.99 -8.91 -6.49
CA LYS A 115 8.05 -8.49 -7.90
C LYS A 115 8.00 -6.98 -8.04
N GLY A 116 8.85 -6.46 -8.90
CA GLY A 116 8.77 -5.12 -9.47
C GLY A 116 8.46 -5.17 -10.97
N ARG A 117 8.38 -3.99 -11.61
CA ARG A 117 8.16 -3.88 -13.05
C ARG A 117 9.31 -4.49 -13.85
N ARG A 118 8.99 -4.98 -15.06
CA ARG A 118 9.97 -5.49 -16.05
C ARG A 118 10.87 -6.61 -15.52
N GLY A 119 10.35 -7.45 -14.64
CA GLY A 119 11.06 -8.62 -14.09
C GLY A 119 12.07 -8.30 -12.98
N ASN A 120 12.16 -7.05 -12.53
CA ASN A 120 12.99 -6.71 -11.37
C ASN A 120 12.43 -7.34 -10.10
N GLY A 121 13.31 -7.75 -9.19
CA GLY A 121 12.91 -8.18 -7.85
C GLY A 121 12.59 -6.99 -6.93
N TRP A 122 11.78 -7.25 -5.90
CA TRP A 122 11.52 -6.32 -4.81
C TRP A 122 11.84 -7.00 -3.47
N ALA A 123 12.81 -6.46 -2.73
CA ALA A 123 13.20 -7.01 -1.44
C ALA A 123 12.08 -6.78 -0.41
N SER A 124 11.69 -7.85 0.29
CA SER A 124 10.59 -7.80 1.26
C SER A 124 10.93 -8.56 2.54
N PRO A 125 11.86 -8.04 3.37
CA PRO A 125 12.19 -8.66 4.64
C PRO A 125 11.01 -8.63 5.61
N LYS A 126 10.99 -9.61 6.52
CA LYS A 126 10.00 -9.71 7.60
C LYS A 126 10.12 -8.52 8.56
N GLY A 127 9.00 -7.95 8.97
CA GLY A 127 8.94 -6.93 10.03
C GLY A 127 9.40 -5.53 9.64
N THR A 128 9.88 -5.31 8.41
CA THR A 128 10.50 -4.03 8.04
C THR A 128 9.64 -3.18 7.12
N GLY A 129 8.73 -3.77 6.35
CA GLY A 129 7.91 -3.02 5.40
C GLY A 129 6.51 -3.58 5.27
N ILE A 130 5.75 -2.96 4.37
CA ILE A 130 4.39 -3.36 4.03
C ILE A 130 4.45 -3.95 2.63
N TRP A 131 4.09 -5.23 2.53
CA TRP A 131 4.05 -5.97 1.27
C TRP A 131 2.60 -6.38 1.05
N MET A 132 1.86 -5.61 0.27
CA MET A 132 0.43 -5.83 0.10
C MET A 132 0.00 -5.78 -1.36
N SER A 133 -1.15 -6.37 -1.65
CA SER A 133 -1.81 -6.31 -2.95
C SER A 133 -3.31 -6.18 -2.76
N LEU A 134 -3.94 -5.31 -3.55
CA LEU A 134 -5.40 -5.21 -3.64
C LEU A 134 -5.90 -5.99 -4.84
N LEU A 135 -6.90 -6.86 -4.62
CA LEU A 135 -7.69 -7.47 -5.68
C LEU A 135 -8.88 -6.56 -5.99
N LEU A 136 -8.95 -6.07 -7.22
CA LEU A 136 -9.97 -5.14 -7.69
C LEU A 136 -10.71 -5.74 -8.88
N LYS A 137 -12.03 -5.53 -8.96
CA LYS A 137 -12.89 -5.99 -10.05
C LYS A 137 -13.66 -4.82 -10.68
N PRO A 138 -12.95 -3.79 -11.20
CA PRO A 138 -13.61 -2.63 -11.79
C PRO A 138 -14.32 -2.98 -13.10
N ASP A 139 -15.47 -2.34 -13.32
CA ASP A 139 -16.07 -2.25 -14.65
C ASP A 139 -15.37 -1.11 -15.43
N LEU A 140 -14.19 -1.43 -15.96
CA LEU A 140 -13.35 -0.52 -16.74
C LEU A 140 -12.83 -1.21 -18.00
N PRO A 141 -12.65 -0.48 -19.10
CA PRO A 141 -11.99 -1.04 -20.27
C PRO A 141 -10.48 -1.25 -19.99
N PRO A 142 -9.84 -2.28 -20.59
CA PRO A 142 -8.45 -2.65 -20.31
C PRO A 142 -7.43 -1.51 -20.41
N GLU A 143 -7.62 -0.59 -21.35
CA GLU A 143 -6.72 0.56 -21.58
C GLU A 143 -6.66 1.54 -20.38
N ARG A 144 -7.72 1.60 -19.56
CA ARG A 144 -7.83 2.50 -18.41
C ARG A 144 -7.30 1.89 -17.11
N VAL A 145 -6.95 0.61 -17.11
CA VAL A 145 -6.42 -0.08 -15.92
C VAL A 145 -5.11 0.55 -15.43
N CYS A 146 -4.35 1.18 -16.33
CA CYS A 146 -3.12 1.86 -15.95
C CYS A 146 -3.37 3.08 -15.03
N GLU A 147 -4.55 3.71 -15.10
CA GLU A 147 -4.97 4.82 -14.23
C GLU A 147 -5.08 4.39 -12.75
N ILE A 148 -5.39 3.11 -12.46
CA ILE A 148 -5.43 2.57 -11.09
C ILE A 148 -4.06 2.66 -10.40
N THR A 149 -2.97 2.55 -11.16
CA THR A 149 -1.61 2.74 -10.64
C THR A 149 -1.41 4.16 -10.13
N LEU A 150 -2.01 5.15 -10.83
CA LEU A 150 -1.91 6.56 -10.48
C LEU A 150 -2.75 6.88 -9.24
N VAL A 151 -3.95 6.30 -9.16
CA VAL A 151 -4.81 6.34 -7.96
C VAL A 151 -4.07 5.78 -6.75
N ALA A 152 -3.46 4.59 -6.89
CA ALA A 152 -2.66 3.98 -5.84
C ALA A 152 -1.47 4.86 -5.43
N GLY A 153 -0.81 5.51 -6.39
CA GLY A 153 0.31 6.40 -6.12
C GLY A 153 -0.08 7.59 -5.26
N LEU A 154 -1.20 8.26 -5.61
CA LEU A 154 -1.72 9.38 -4.83
C LEU A 154 -2.20 8.94 -3.44
N ALA A 155 -2.87 7.79 -3.35
CA ALA A 155 -3.32 7.23 -2.07
C ALA A 155 -2.15 6.94 -1.12
N VAL A 156 -1.06 6.36 -1.64
CA VAL A 156 0.16 6.10 -0.86
C VAL A 156 0.80 7.41 -0.42
N CYS A 157 0.91 8.42 -1.30
CA CYS A 157 1.40 9.75 -0.92
C CYS A 157 0.61 10.34 0.25
N ASN A 158 -0.72 10.42 0.13
CA ASN A 158 -1.58 10.99 1.16
C ASN A 158 -1.48 10.21 2.48
N GLY A 159 -1.50 8.86 2.41
CA GLY A 159 -1.40 8.00 3.58
C GLY A 159 -0.06 8.15 4.31
N LEU A 160 1.06 8.20 3.57
CA LEU A 160 2.40 8.37 4.16
C LEU A 160 2.62 9.76 4.75
N ASN A 161 2.03 10.81 4.16
CA ASN A 161 2.19 12.18 4.66
C ASN A 161 1.64 12.39 6.07
N ARG A 162 0.80 11.47 6.59
CA ARG A 162 0.35 11.48 8.00
C ARG A 162 1.44 11.08 8.99
N PHE A 163 2.53 10.49 8.51
CA PHE A 163 3.65 9.96 9.31
C PHE A 163 4.97 10.68 9.02
N LEU A 164 4.95 11.70 8.14
CA LEU A 164 6.11 12.47 7.72
C LEU A 164 5.97 13.91 8.23
N ASP A 165 6.95 14.35 9.02
CA ASP A 165 7.04 15.74 9.48
C ASP A 165 7.96 16.60 8.61
N GLY A 166 8.72 15.96 7.70
CA GLY A 166 9.75 16.57 6.87
C GLY A 166 9.36 16.70 5.40
N ALA A 167 10.20 16.18 4.50
CA ALA A 167 9.89 16.18 3.08
C ALA A 167 8.63 15.33 2.80
N PRO A 168 7.68 15.83 1.98
CA PRO A 168 6.48 15.08 1.66
C PRO A 168 6.80 13.88 0.77
N ALA A 169 5.94 12.86 0.83
CA ALA A 169 5.89 11.80 -0.16
C ALA A 169 5.40 12.37 -1.50
N MET A 170 6.18 12.15 -2.55
CA MET A 170 5.91 12.62 -3.91
C MET A 170 5.89 11.47 -4.91
N ILE A 171 5.12 11.61 -5.97
CA ILE A 171 4.97 10.64 -7.03
C ILE A 171 6.04 10.87 -8.10
N LYS A 172 6.89 9.88 -8.30
CA LYS A 172 7.69 9.75 -9.52
C LYS A 172 6.88 8.92 -10.51
N TRP A 173 6.35 9.60 -11.53
CA TRP A 173 5.45 8.99 -12.50
C TRP A 173 6.11 7.78 -13.19
N PRO A 174 5.37 6.67 -13.40
CA PRO A 174 3.95 6.50 -13.06
C PRO A 174 3.69 5.77 -11.73
N ASN A 175 4.70 5.17 -11.09
CA ASN A 175 4.45 4.06 -10.17
C ASN A 175 5.38 3.98 -8.97
N ASP A 176 6.23 4.99 -8.75
CA ASP A 176 7.16 5.03 -7.63
C ASP A 176 6.84 6.23 -6.74
N ILE A 177 6.94 6.03 -5.42
CA ILE A 177 6.82 7.12 -4.45
C ILE A 177 8.19 7.39 -3.87
N VAL A 178 8.51 8.67 -3.71
CA VAL A 178 9.79 9.15 -3.22
C VAL A 178 9.61 10.11 -2.06
N VAL A 179 10.56 10.09 -1.12
CA VAL A 179 10.71 11.09 -0.05
C VAL A 179 12.16 11.56 -0.10
N GLY A 180 12.38 12.88 -0.06
CA GLY A 180 13.73 13.44 -0.18
C GLY A 180 14.47 13.03 -1.47
N GLY A 181 13.73 12.71 -2.54
CA GLY A 181 14.30 12.24 -3.82
C GLY A 181 14.69 10.75 -3.85
N ARG A 182 14.47 9.99 -2.79
CA ARG A 182 14.75 8.55 -2.71
C ARG A 182 13.48 7.72 -2.66
N LYS A 183 13.48 6.55 -3.28
CA LYS A 183 12.33 5.65 -3.37
C LYS A 183 11.93 5.08 -2.01
N ILE A 184 10.68 5.29 -1.61
CA ILE A 184 10.09 4.69 -0.42
C ILE A 184 9.06 3.61 -0.76
N CYS A 185 8.39 3.71 -1.92
CA CYS A 185 7.39 2.75 -2.35
C CYS A 185 7.46 2.47 -3.86
N GLY A 186 7.18 1.23 -4.23
CA GLY A 186 6.96 0.80 -5.61
C GLY A 186 5.59 0.16 -5.76
N ILE A 187 4.91 0.52 -6.85
CA ILE A 187 3.57 0.03 -7.19
C ILE A 187 3.66 -0.81 -8.47
N LEU A 188 2.99 -1.97 -8.47
CA LEU A 188 2.90 -2.89 -9.59
C LEU A 188 1.45 -3.35 -9.79
N THR A 189 0.80 -2.78 -10.79
CA THR A 189 -0.54 -3.16 -11.22
C THR A 189 -0.46 -4.21 -12.34
N GLU A 190 -1.16 -5.32 -12.17
CA GLU A 190 -1.23 -6.42 -13.14
C GLU A 190 -2.69 -6.71 -13.49
N LEU A 191 -2.95 -6.87 -14.78
CA LEU A 191 -4.28 -7.09 -15.33
C LEU A 191 -4.49 -8.58 -15.68
N SER A 192 -5.64 -9.14 -15.29
CA SER A 192 -6.24 -10.30 -15.96
C SER A 192 -7.45 -9.83 -16.76
N ALA A 193 -7.43 -10.04 -18.07
CA ALA A 193 -8.52 -9.67 -18.96
C ALA A 193 -8.85 -10.81 -19.92
N GLN A 194 -10.13 -10.94 -20.25
CA GLN A 194 -10.59 -11.63 -21.45
C GLN A 194 -10.80 -10.60 -22.57
N ILE A 195 -10.99 -11.05 -23.81
CA ILE A 195 -10.91 -10.27 -25.06
C ILE A 195 -11.66 -8.92 -25.01
N GLU A 196 -12.74 -8.79 -24.23
CA GLU A 196 -13.54 -7.55 -24.14
C GLU A 196 -13.78 -7.02 -22.71
N ALA A 197 -13.26 -7.69 -21.66
CA ALA A 197 -13.54 -7.29 -20.28
C ALA A 197 -12.38 -7.59 -19.33
N VAL A 198 -12.14 -6.66 -18.41
CA VAL A 198 -11.26 -6.86 -17.25
C VAL A 198 -11.93 -7.88 -16.33
N GLU A 199 -11.25 -9.00 -16.06
CA GLU A 199 -11.74 -10.00 -15.11
C GLU A 199 -11.41 -9.55 -13.68
N TYR A 200 -10.17 -9.12 -13.47
CA TYR A 200 -9.70 -8.49 -12.24
C TYR A 200 -8.37 -7.76 -12.48
N VAL A 201 -8.06 -6.87 -11.54
CA VAL A 201 -6.80 -6.13 -11.44
C VAL A 201 -6.17 -6.45 -10.10
N VAL A 202 -4.86 -6.69 -10.08
CA VAL A 202 -4.08 -6.84 -8.86
C VAL A 202 -3.11 -5.68 -8.74
N THR A 203 -3.31 -4.83 -7.74
CA THR A 203 -2.45 -3.66 -7.47
C THR A 203 -1.55 -3.96 -6.29
N GLY A 204 -0.30 -4.34 -6.57
CA GLY A 204 0.75 -4.55 -5.57
C GLY A 204 1.38 -3.25 -5.11
N ILE A 205 1.52 -3.09 -3.80
CA ILE A 205 2.07 -1.91 -3.14
C ILE A 205 3.13 -2.37 -2.13
N GLY A 206 4.39 -2.06 -2.40
CA GLY A 206 5.52 -2.34 -1.52
C GLY A 206 6.05 -1.05 -0.89
N ILE A 207 5.95 -0.90 0.43
CA ILE A 207 6.35 0.30 1.17
C ILE A 207 7.47 -0.04 2.15
N ASN A 208 8.56 0.73 2.09
CA ASN A 208 9.66 0.66 3.04
C ASN A 208 9.31 1.46 4.30
N VAL A 209 9.19 0.79 5.45
CA VAL A 209 8.71 1.43 6.70
C VAL A 209 9.83 1.50 7.73
N ASN A 210 10.17 0.37 8.36
CA ASN A 210 11.10 0.22 9.47
C ASN A 210 12.47 -0.34 9.04
N MET A 211 12.85 -0.26 7.75
CA MET A 211 14.22 -0.58 7.34
C MET A 211 15.17 0.50 7.83
N GLU A 212 16.19 0.12 8.60
CA GLU A 212 17.17 1.08 9.13
C GLU A 212 18.30 1.40 8.14
N HIS A 213 18.58 0.47 7.23
CA HIS A 213 19.61 0.63 6.21
C HIS A 213 19.23 -0.12 4.93
N PHE A 214 19.88 0.27 3.84
CA PHE A 214 19.87 -0.43 2.56
C PHE A 214 21.32 -0.72 2.18
N ASP A 215 21.52 -1.77 1.37
CA ASP A 215 22.84 -2.06 0.80
C ASP A 215 23.40 -0.82 0.05
N ASP A 216 24.72 -0.68 0.00
CA ASP A 216 25.40 0.50 -0.57
C ASP A 216 24.93 0.86 -1.99
N ALA A 217 24.55 -0.14 -2.79
CA ALA A 217 24.05 0.08 -4.16
C ALA A 217 22.67 0.78 -4.20
N LEU A 218 21.91 0.74 -3.11
CA LEU A 218 20.55 1.26 -2.98
C LEU A 218 20.44 2.43 -1.99
N SER A 219 21.41 2.65 -1.11
CA SER A 219 21.36 3.67 -0.06
C SER A 219 21.11 5.10 -0.58
N GLU A 220 21.62 5.43 -1.77
CA GLU A 220 21.38 6.73 -2.43
C GLU A 220 20.04 6.80 -3.18
N LYS A 221 19.37 5.67 -3.40
CA LYS A 221 18.17 5.57 -4.27
C LYS A 221 16.92 5.15 -3.53
N ALA A 222 17.05 4.56 -2.35
CA ALA A 222 15.96 4.04 -1.53
C ALA A 222 16.00 4.66 -0.13
N THR A 223 14.83 4.78 0.47
CA THR A 223 14.64 5.23 1.85
C THR A 223 13.49 4.46 2.49
N SER A 224 13.25 4.71 3.77
CA SER A 224 12.17 4.16 4.59
C SER A 224 11.61 5.26 5.49
N LEU A 225 10.41 5.06 6.04
CA LEU A 225 9.89 6.00 7.05
C LEU A 225 10.83 6.14 8.25
N TYR A 226 11.47 5.06 8.68
CA TYR A 226 12.46 5.09 9.76
C TYR A 226 13.64 5.99 9.44
N ILE A 227 14.20 5.89 8.22
CA ILE A 227 15.34 6.72 7.81
C ILE A 227 14.94 8.20 7.73
N GLU A 228 13.73 8.50 7.24
CA GLU A 228 13.26 9.88 7.07
C GLU A 228 12.82 10.54 8.37
N THR A 229 12.41 9.77 9.38
CA THR A 229 11.84 10.29 10.65
C THR A 229 12.70 10.01 11.89
N GLY A 230 13.66 9.09 11.80
CA GLY A 230 14.49 8.65 12.92
C GLY A 230 13.78 7.77 13.96
N SER A 231 12.57 7.26 13.68
CA SER A 231 11.82 6.40 14.59
C SER A 231 10.98 5.34 13.88
N ALA A 232 10.64 4.27 14.59
CA ALA A 232 9.82 3.19 14.04
C ALA A 232 8.34 3.57 13.99
N HIS A 233 7.66 3.12 12.94
CA HIS A 233 6.24 3.40 12.69
C HIS A 233 5.40 2.13 12.73
N PRO A 234 4.16 2.19 13.28
CA PRO A 234 3.24 1.06 13.26
C PRO A 234 2.74 0.80 11.84
N ARG A 235 3.13 -0.35 11.25
CA ARG A 235 2.80 -0.69 9.87
C ARG A 235 1.30 -0.81 9.62
N ALA A 236 0.55 -1.32 10.60
CA ALA A 236 -0.90 -1.44 10.48
C ALA A 236 -1.61 -0.09 10.31
N ALA A 237 -1.19 0.94 11.07
CA ALA A 237 -1.76 2.28 10.95
C ALA A 237 -1.49 2.91 9.57
N ILE A 238 -0.30 2.65 9.00
CA ILE A 238 0.04 3.10 7.64
C ILE A 238 -0.84 2.40 6.61
N VAL A 239 -1.01 1.08 6.71
CA VAL A 239 -1.93 0.34 5.82
C VAL A 239 -3.33 0.93 5.90
N GLN A 240 -3.88 1.12 7.09
CA GLN A 240 -5.22 1.70 7.28
C GLN A 240 -5.36 3.09 6.65
N ALA A 241 -4.36 3.96 6.86
CA ALA A 241 -4.33 5.28 6.25
C ALA A 241 -4.30 5.22 4.71
N VAL A 242 -3.46 4.35 4.14
CA VAL A 242 -3.36 4.17 2.69
C VAL A 242 -4.65 3.61 2.11
N LEU A 243 -5.29 2.64 2.78
CA LEU A 243 -6.54 2.05 2.27
C LEU A 243 -7.72 3.03 2.31
N LEU A 244 -7.80 3.88 3.34
CA LEU A 244 -8.83 4.92 3.43
C LEU A 244 -8.68 5.96 2.30
N GLU A 245 -7.45 6.42 2.06
CA GLU A 245 -7.14 7.30 0.93
C GLU A 245 -7.40 6.60 -0.41
N PHE A 246 -7.03 5.32 -0.53
CA PHE A 246 -7.24 4.55 -1.74
C PHE A 246 -8.73 4.44 -2.08
N GLU A 247 -9.57 4.03 -1.12
CA GLU A 247 -11.02 3.92 -1.34
C GLU A 247 -11.63 5.25 -1.78
N THR A 248 -11.30 6.33 -1.06
CA THR A 248 -11.81 7.69 -1.37
C THR A 248 -11.42 8.14 -2.78
N LEU A 249 -10.16 7.95 -3.17
CA LEU A 249 -9.65 8.35 -4.49
C LEU A 249 -10.15 7.43 -5.60
N TYR A 250 -10.26 6.14 -5.32
CA TYR A 250 -10.75 5.13 -6.25
C TYR A 250 -12.23 5.35 -6.58
N GLU A 251 -13.07 5.67 -5.59
CA GLU A 251 -14.47 6.02 -5.83
C GLU A 251 -14.62 7.29 -6.69
N LYS A 252 -13.85 8.35 -6.40
CA LYS A 252 -13.82 9.57 -7.23
C LYS A 252 -13.40 9.26 -8.68
N PHE A 253 -12.38 8.42 -8.83
CA PHE A 253 -11.88 7.97 -10.11
C PHE A 253 -12.92 7.15 -10.90
N LEU A 254 -13.62 6.22 -10.26
CA LEU A 254 -14.67 5.43 -10.92
C LEU A 254 -15.84 6.31 -11.40
N GLN A 255 -16.15 7.39 -10.68
CA GLN A 255 -17.24 8.30 -11.02
C GLN A 255 -16.87 9.34 -12.09
N GLY A 256 -15.66 9.90 -12.02
CA GLY A 256 -15.25 11.06 -12.84
C GLY A 256 -14.00 10.83 -13.71
N GLY A 257 -13.48 9.60 -13.75
CA GLY A 257 -12.21 9.27 -14.40
C GLY A 257 -11.00 9.89 -13.71
N PHE A 258 -9.82 9.77 -14.32
CA PHE A 258 -8.60 10.33 -13.76
C PHE A 258 -8.66 11.86 -13.61
N GLU A 259 -9.41 12.57 -14.46
CA GLU A 259 -9.62 14.02 -14.33
C GLU A 259 -10.11 14.43 -12.94
N ALA A 260 -10.94 13.61 -12.28
CA ALA A 260 -11.45 13.89 -10.94
C ALA A 260 -10.37 13.99 -9.84
N ILE A 261 -9.19 13.41 -10.08
CA ILE A 261 -8.06 13.43 -9.15
C ILE A 261 -6.81 14.09 -9.76
N ARG A 262 -6.88 14.56 -11.00
CA ARG A 262 -5.71 15.01 -11.77
C ARG A 262 -5.00 16.21 -11.14
N THR A 263 -5.75 17.16 -10.58
CA THR A 263 -5.18 18.34 -9.92
C THR A 263 -4.32 17.94 -8.72
N ASP A 264 -4.85 17.09 -7.84
CA ASP A 264 -4.14 16.60 -6.65
C ASP A 264 -2.94 15.73 -7.06
N TYR A 265 -3.11 14.89 -8.08
CA TYR A 265 -2.03 14.09 -8.64
C TYR A 265 -0.89 14.96 -9.18
N LYS A 266 -1.19 16.01 -9.95
CA LYS A 266 -0.19 16.93 -10.50
C LYS A 266 0.58 17.64 -9.38
N ALA A 267 -0.12 18.07 -8.33
CA ALA A 267 0.51 18.70 -7.16
C ALA A 267 1.49 17.75 -6.44
N ALA A 268 1.19 16.45 -6.44
CA ALA A 268 2.05 15.42 -5.86
C ALA A 268 3.10 14.86 -6.84
N CYS A 269 3.16 15.28 -8.11
CA CYS A 269 4.02 14.68 -9.13
C CYS A 269 5.36 15.41 -9.27
N VAL A 270 6.44 14.83 -8.72
CA VAL A 270 7.79 15.40 -8.79
C VAL A 270 8.48 15.21 -10.15
N THR A 271 7.83 14.51 -11.09
CA THR A 271 8.33 14.33 -12.46
C THR A 271 8.07 15.56 -13.32
N LEU A 272 7.05 16.37 -13.00
CA LEU A 272 6.71 17.55 -13.77
C LEU A 272 7.80 18.63 -13.67
N HIS A 273 7.93 19.41 -14.75
CA HIS A 273 8.89 20.49 -14.92
C HIS A 273 10.36 20.04 -14.83
N LYS A 274 10.61 18.76 -15.13
CA LYS A 274 11.96 18.18 -15.17
C LYS A 274 12.27 17.65 -16.57
N GLU A 275 13.55 17.70 -16.90
CA GLU A 275 14.07 16.92 -18.01
C GLU A 275 14.10 15.44 -17.63
N VAL A 276 13.50 14.62 -18.50
CA VAL A 276 13.35 13.19 -18.29
C VAL A 276 13.88 12.39 -19.46
N LYS A 277 14.43 11.23 -19.11
CA LYS A 277 14.83 10.18 -20.06
C LYS A 277 13.71 9.17 -20.17
N ILE A 278 13.10 9.07 -21.35
CA ILE A 278 12.02 8.10 -21.64
C ILE A 278 12.61 6.94 -22.42
N ILE A 279 12.37 5.73 -21.93
CA ILE A 279 12.90 4.48 -22.49
C ILE A 279 11.74 3.61 -23.00
N LYS A 280 11.63 3.47 -24.32
CA LYS A 280 10.60 2.69 -25.03
C LYS A 280 11.25 1.75 -26.04
N LYS A 281 10.98 0.44 -25.96
CA LYS A 281 11.49 -0.59 -26.90
C LYS A 281 13.02 -0.53 -27.16
N GLY A 282 13.82 -0.13 -26.18
CA GLY A 282 15.28 -0.01 -26.30
C GLY A 282 15.76 1.36 -26.80
N GLU A 283 14.86 2.18 -27.33
CA GLU A 283 15.15 3.57 -27.68
C GLU A 283 15.05 4.47 -26.45
N THR A 284 15.88 5.51 -26.47
CA THR A 284 15.97 6.52 -25.44
C THR A 284 15.70 7.86 -26.07
N LEU A 285 14.80 8.64 -25.46
CA LEU A 285 14.60 10.04 -25.82
C LEU A 285 14.70 10.92 -24.56
N LEU A 286 15.17 12.15 -24.76
CA LEU A 286 15.16 13.21 -23.75
C LEU A 286 14.02 14.17 -24.08
N ALA A 287 13.27 14.57 -23.06
CA ALA A 287 12.17 15.52 -23.19
C ALA A 287 11.94 16.20 -21.83
N GLU A 288 11.25 17.34 -21.83
CA GLU A 288 10.74 17.94 -20.61
C GLU A 288 9.35 17.38 -20.30
N ALA A 289 9.11 16.94 -19.06
CA ALA A 289 7.77 16.55 -18.61
C ALA A 289 6.96 17.79 -18.22
N THR A 290 5.96 18.16 -19.02
CA THR A 290 5.28 19.46 -18.89
C THR A 290 3.91 19.38 -18.24
N ASP A 291 3.18 18.27 -18.40
CA ASP A 291 1.86 18.09 -17.81
C ASP A 291 1.51 16.59 -17.64
N ILE A 292 0.37 16.31 -17.01
CA ILE A 292 -0.32 15.03 -17.03
C ILE A 292 -1.65 15.23 -17.76
N ALA A 293 -1.93 14.38 -18.76
CA ALA A 293 -3.16 14.43 -19.54
C ALA A 293 -4.38 13.94 -18.74
N PRO A 294 -5.63 14.19 -19.20
CA PRO A 294 -6.86 13.74 -18.52
C PRO A 294 -6.98 12.23 -18.34
N ASP A 295 -6.25 11.44 -19.14
CA ASP A 295 -6.16 9.98 -19.06
C ASP A 295 -4.97 9.49 -18.21
N GLY A 296 -4.21 10.41 -17.60
CA GLY A 296 -3.04 10.09 -16.78
C GLY A 296 -1.73 9.91 -17.54
N ALA A 297 -1.74 10.08 -18.87
CA ALA A 297 -0.51 10.04 -19.67
C ALA A 297 0.43 11.21 -19.35
N LEU A 298 1.74 10.97 -19.39
CA LEU A 298 2.72 12.04 -19.22
C LEU A 298 2.79 12.87 -20.50
N VAL A 299 2.53 14.16 -20.41
CA VAL A 299 2.74 15.11 -21.51
C VAL A 299 4.19 15.55 -21.48
N ILE A 300 4.86 15.40 -22.61
CA ILE A 300 6.27 15.75 -22.77
C ILE A 300 6.45 16.78 -23.87
N GLN A 301 7.46 17.62 -23.73
CA GLN A 301 7.87 18.56 -24.76
C GLN A 301 9.27 18.22 -25.27
N ARG A 302 9.40 18.14 -26.59
CA ARG A 302 10.67 17.93 -27.28
C ARG A 302 10.66 18.67 -28.60
N ASP A 303 11.75 19.35 -28.92
CA ASP A 303 11.93 20.06 -30.20
C ASP A 303 10.76 21.02 -30.53
N GLY A 304 10.14 21.60 -29.49
CA GLY A 304 8.98 22.50 -29.59
C GLY A 304 7.62 21.81 -29.78
N GLN A 305 7.56 20.47 -29.85
CA GLN A 305 6.33 19.69 -29.99
C GLN A 305 5.91 19.04 -28.68
N LEU A 306 4.59 18.90 -28.48
CA LEU A 306 4.00 18.17 -27.35
C LEU A 306 3.59 16.77 -27.79
N GLU A 307 3.97 15.78 -26.98
CA GLU A 307 3.61 14.38 -27.17
C GLU A 307 3.10 13.78 -25.85
N THR A 308 2.31 12.71 -25.92
CA THR A 308 1.84 11.98 -24.74
C THR A 308 2.49 10.60 -24.64
N VAL A 309 2.78 10.19 -23.40
CA VAL A 309 3.43 8.92 -23.11
C VAL A 309 2.63 8.12 -22.11
N GLN A 310 2.25 6.90 -22.51
CA GLN A 310 1.47 5.98 -21.70
C GLN A 310 2.36 5.20 -20.72
N SER A 311 1.90 5.07 -19.47
CA SER A 311 2.65 4.48 -18.35
C SER A 311 3.06 3.02 -18.58
N GLY A 312 2.22 2.26 -19.30
CA GLY A 312 2.44 0.84 -19.62
C GLY A 312 3.64 0.59 -20.54
N GLU A 313 4.09 1.58 -21.32
CA GLU A 313 5.03 1.36 -22.41
C GLU A 313 6.46 1.83 -22.11
N VAL A 314 6.65 2.66 -21.08
CA VAL A 314 7.90 3.40 -20.89
C VAL A 314 8.49 3.29 -19.49
N SER A 315 9.77 3.63 -19.39
CA SER A 315 10.45 3.95 -18.14
C SER A 315 10.89 5.40 -18.20
N VAL A 316 10.61 6.16 -17.15
CA VAL A 316 11.01 7.56 -17.00
C VAL A 316 12.07 7.66 -15.92
N ARG A 317 13.18 8.35 -16.22
CA ARG A 317 14.28 8.56 -15.28
C ARG A 317 14.72 10.02 -15.31
N GLY A 318 15.00 10.59 -14.14
CA GLY A 318 15.66 11.89 -14.06
C GLY A 318 17.07 11.83 -14.67
N ILE A 319 17.53 12.95 -15.22
CA ILE A 319 18.86 13.05 -15.83
C ILE A 319 19.97 13.03 -14.77
N TYR A 320 19.75 13.67 -13.62
CA TYR A 320 20.77 13.90 -12.58
C TYR A 320 20.55 13.10 -11.29
N GLY A 321 19.61 12.15 -11.26
CA GLY A 321 19.30 11.39 -10.06
C GLY A 321 18.14 10.42 -10.23
N TYR A 322 17.60 9.91 -9.11
CA TYR A 322 16.45 9.01 -9.17
C TYR A 322 15.19 9.72 -9.70
N VAL A 323 15.03 11.03 -9.44
CA VAL A 323 13.84 11.83 -9.75
C VAL A 323 14.11 12.88 -10.80
#